data_AF-K1U806-F1
#
_entry.id   AF-K1U806-F1
#
_cell.length_a   1.000
_cell.length_b   1.000
_cell.length_c   1.000
_cell.angle_alpha   90.00
_cell.angle_beta   90.00
_cell.angle_gamma   90.00
#
_symmetry.space_group_name_H-M   'P 1'
#
loop_
_entity.id
_entity.type
_entity.pdbx_description
1 polymer ?
#
loop_
_entity_poly.entity_id
_entity_poly.type
_entity_poly.pdbx_seq_one_letter_code
_entity_poly.pdbx_strand_id
1 'polypeptide(L)'
;KKQVSLARLKNWALEMLSTLDVTPAVKRADEIGFDQIQMIQDDKNRWALYLKPEHQNGYSIYPDKEDVNRFFSTLKQAMDNIDKVRMELAHKYYVLAETQPDLKVDLFSSGAQDIDLNRIQRVSVFKTKQEGTLCVATIDGKKLQPRSVTRQQWQRMWLAEDRAEYKRHLAATLFADVLRKGQTQEETAGKKQGEEDTLQQDKDKHPKQANEESPKTASSLKELPIKDIPEQLYDKYKKIKEEQPEAVVLFKHENKYYASMYDAETIANELDMPPAKERIPYDADKIILVFEHSNEETRQQIHALRAYVMDCDGMSKAQQNEPAEATDEQNENEQRPTMRR
;
A
#
# COMPACT_ATOMS: atom_id res chain seq x y z
N LYS A 1 -37.87 -9.10 26.17
CA LYS A 1 -38.02 -8.68 24.75
C LYS A 1 -36.98 -7.61 24.50
N LYS A 2 -36.03 -7.83 23.57
CA LYS A 2 -35.08 -6.78 23.15
C LYS A 2 -35.73 -6.02 21.99
N GLN A 3 -35.81 -4.70 22.07
CA GLN A 3 -36.35 -3.84 21.01
C GLN A 3 -35.25 -2.88 20.57
N VAL A 4 -35.05 -2.77 19.25
CA VAL A 4 -34.12 -1.80 18.66
C VAL A 4 -34.97 -0.76 17.94
N SER A 5 -34.67 0.51 18.18
CA SER A 5 -35.42 1.62 17.60
C SER A 5 -34.50 2.52 16.82
N LEU A 6 -34.95 2.92 15.62
CA LEU A 6 -34.24 3.87 14.79
C LEU A 6 -34.81 5.25 15.10
N ALA A 7 -33.97 6.14 15.61
CA ALA A 7 -34.35 7.48 16.01
C ALA A 7 -33.52 8.53 15.25
N ARG A 8 -34.14 9.65 14.93
CA ARG A 8 -33.50 10.81 14.32
C ARG A 8 -33.53 11.96 15.31
N LEU A 9 -32.39 12.58 15.54
CA LEU A 9 -32.30 13.79 16.38
C LEU A 9 -32.67 15.01 15.53
N LYS A 10 -33.71 15.75 15.93
CA LYS A 10 -34.14 16.98 15.27
C LYS A 10 -34.43 18.05 16.32
N ASN A 11 -33.80 19.23 16.20
CA ASN A 11 -33.97 20.35 17.13
C ASN A 11 -33.82 19.95 18.62
N TRP A 12 -32.78 19.18 18.95
CA TRP A 12 -32.52 18.67 20.30
C TRP A 12 -33.59 17.71 20.87
N ALA A 13 -34.58 17.32 20.07
CA ALA A 13 -35.57 16.31 20.40
C ALA A 13 -35.30 15.01 19.63
N LEU A 14 -35.40 13.88 20.33
CA LEU A 14 -35.24 12.56 19.73
C LEU A 14 -36.57 12.14 19.09
N GLU A 15 -36.67 12.14 17.75
CA GLU A 15 -37.85 11.63 17.02
C GLU A 15 -37.66 10.13 16.73
N MET A 16 -38.57 9.30 17.25
CA MET A 16 -38.57 7.86 17.00
C MET A 16 -39.18 7.57 15.61
N LEU A 17 -38.37 7.08 14.67
CA LEU A 17 -38.81 6.86 13.29
C LEU A 17 -39.47 5.49 13.10
N SER A 18 -38.92 4.44 13.72
CA SER A 18 -39.50 3.09 13.67
C SER A 18 -38.97 2.21 14.79
N THR A 19 -39.76 1.21 15.18
CA THR A 19 -39.35 0.14 16.11
C THR A 19 -39.22 -1.14 15.30
N LEU A 20 -38.01 -1.70 15.24
CA LEU A 20 -37.75 -2.95 14.54
C LEU A 20 -38.01 -4.12 15.52
N ASP A 21 -38.99 -4.97 15.21
CA ASP A 21 -39.19 -6.22 15.97
C ASP A 21 -38.12 -7.25 15.57
N VAL A 22 -37.07 -7.32 16.38
CA VAL A 22 -35.96 -8.25 16.20
C VAL A 22 -36.25 -9.64 16.77
N THR A 23 -37.39 -9.86 17.43
CA THR A 23 -37.72 -11.13 18.10
C THR A 23 -37.68 -12.37 17.18
N PRO A 24 -38.26 -12.37 15.96
CA PRO A 24 -38.15 -13.51 15.05
C PRO A 24 -36.73 -13.69 14.47
N ALA A 25 -35.94 -12.62 14.36
CA ALA A 25 -34.56 -12.71 13.89
C ALA A 25 -33.63 -13.26 15.00
N VAL A 26 -33.86 -12.86 16.26
CA VAL A 26 -33.13 -13.37 17.43
C VAL A 26 -33.42 -14.85 17.65
N LYS A 27 -34.68 -15.29 17.54
CA LYS A 27 -35.02 -16.72 17.64
C LYS A 27 -34.34 -17.57 16.55
N ARG A 28 -34.31 -17.07 15.31
CA ARG A 28 -33.60 -17.74 14.22
C ARG A 28 -32.09 -17.74 14.45
N ALA A 29 -31.51 -16.67 14.96
CA ALA A 29 -30.08 -16.62 15.27
C ALA A 29 -29.68 -17.59 16.38
N ASP A 30 -30.48 -17.72 17.44
CA ASP A 30 -30.24 -18.70 18.52
C ASP A 30 -30.28 -20.17 18.00
N GLU A 31 -30.93 -20.43 16.86
CA GLU A 31 -30.97 -21.74 16.18
C GLU A 31 -29.87 -21.94 15.14
N ILE A 32 -29.18 -20.86 14.72
CA ILE A 32 -28.17 -20.91 13.66
C ILE A 32 -26.79 -21.18 14.26
N GLY A 33 -26.23 -22.32 13.86
CA GLY A 33 -24.84 -22.67 14.08
C GLY A 33 -23.91 -21.96 13.08
N PHE A 34 -22.64 -21.87 13.46
CA PHE A 34 -21.59 -21.31 12.61
C PHE A 34 -20.45 -22.32 12.48
N ASP A 35 -20.14 -22.70 11.25
CA ASP A 35 -18.96 -23.50 10.91
C ASP A 35 -17.67 -22.75 11.29
N GLN A 36 -17.69 -21.41 11.13
CA GLN A 36 -16.52 -20.59 11.39
C GLN A 36 -16.88 -19.18 11.82
N ILE A 37 -16.19 -18.72 12.87
CA ILE A 37 -16.26 -17.35 13.34
C ILE A 37 -14.82 -16.89 13.58
N GLN A 38 -14.37 -15.84 12.88
CA GLN A 38 -13.00 -15.35 13.05
C GLN A 38 -12.88 -13.85 12.86
N MET A 39 -12.09 -13.22 13.73
CA MET A 39 -11.67 -11.84 13.57
C MET A 39 -10.47 -11.79 12.61
N ILE A 40 -10.63 -11.15 11.45
CA ILE A 40 -9.62 -11.04 10.40
C ILE A 40 -9.40 -9.58 10.00
N GLN A 41 -8.27 -9.30 9.33
CA GLN A 41 -7.97 -7.97 8.84
C GLN A 41 -8.11 -7.90 7.32
N ASP A 42 -8.65 -6.79 6.83
CA ASP A 42 -8.61 -6.44 5.41
C ASP A 42 -7.22 -5.91 5.00
N ASP A 43 -7.08 -5.57 3.71
CA ASP A 43 -5.84 -4.99 3.15
C ASP A 43 -5.49 -3.61 3.72
N LYS A 44 -6.43 -2.93 4.40
CA LYS A 44 -6.25 -1.63 5.07
C LYS A 44 -6.07 -1.77 6.58
N ASN A 45 -5.79 -2.99 7.07
CA ASN A 45 -5.66 -3.34 8.49
C ASN A 45 -6.91 -3.09 9.34
N ARG A 46 -8.09 -2.97 8.73
CA ARG A 46 -9.36 -2.86 9.45
C ARG A 46 -9.83 -4.24 9.88
N TRP A 47 -10.29 -4.34 11.12
CA TRP A 47 -10.84 -5.57 11.67
C TRP A 47 -12.23 -5.84 11.10
N ALA A 48 -12.41 -7.05 10.58
CA ALA A 48 -13.68 -7.59 10.12
C ALA A 48 -13.95 -8.91 10.84
N LEU A 49 -15.21 -9.14 11.18
CA LEU A 49 -15.71 -10.41 11.69
C LEU A 49 -16.15 -11.26 10.50
N TYR A 50 -15.40 -12.32 10.21
CA TYR A 50 -15.80 -13.35 9.27
C TYR A 50 -16.77 -14.32 9.93
N LEU A 51 -17.91 -14.54 9.27
CA LEU A 51 -18.99 -15.41 9.68
C LEU A 51 -19.25 -16.42 8.57
N LYS A 52 -19.23 -17.71 8.92
CA LYS A 52 -19.71 -18.80 8.07
C LYS A 52 -20.85 -19.52 8.77
N PRO A 53 -22.12 -19.16 8.49
CA PRO A 53 -23.27 -19.88 9.01
C PRO A 53 -23.31 -21.30 8.42
N GLU A 54 -23.81 -22.26 9.18
CA GLU A 54 -24.02 -23.62 8.68
C GLU A 54 -24.90 -23.59 7.42
N HIS A 55 -24.48 -24.36 6.40
CA HIS A 55 -25.18 -24.48 5.11
C HIS A 55 -25.28 -23.18 4.27
N GLN A 56 -24.50 -22.14 4.59
CA GLN A 56 -24.46 -20.88 3.84
C GLN A 56 -23.01 -20.49 3.52
N ASN A 57 -22.85 -19.63 2.51
CA ASN A 57 -21.53 -19.07 2.17
C ASN A 57 -21.06 -18.11 3.27
N GLY A 58 -19.77 -18.13 3.54
CA GLY A 58 -19.14 -17.19 4.46
C GLY A 58 -19.13 -15.75 3.93
N TYR A 59 -19.22 -14.80 4.84
CA TYR A 59 -19.11 -13.37 4.55
C TYR A 59 -18.45 -12.62 5.72
N SER A 60 -17.97 -11.42 5.48
CA SER A 60 -17.37 -10.58 6.53
C SER A 60 -18.25 -9.39 6.86
N ILE A 61 -18.15 -8.87 8.08
CA ILE A 61 -18.79 -7.62 8.51
C ILE A 61 -17.77 -6.80 9.26
N TYR A 62 -17.76 -5.47 9.08
CA TYR A 62 -16.98 -4.56 9.91
C TYR A 62 -17.73 -4.28 11.23
N PRO A 63 -17.27 -4.80 12.37
CA PRO A 63 -17.94 -4.57 13.65
C PRO A 63 -17.70 -3.15 14.15
N ASP A 64 -18.57 -2.70 15.05
CA ASP A 64 -18.39 -1.47 15.78
C ASP A 64 -17.09 -1.51 16.61
N LYS A 65 -16.45 -0.34 16.77
CA LYS A 65 -15.20 -0.21 17.53
C LYS A 65 -15.30 -0.79 18.95
N GLU A 66 -16.46 -0.65 19.59
CA GLU A 66 -16.73 -1.21 20.93
C GLU A 66 -16.66 -2.74 20.94
N ASP A 67 -17.23 -3.40 19.93
CA ASP A 67 -17.21 -4.87 19.82
C ASP A 67 -15.84 -5.39 19.47
N VAL A 68 -15.10 -4.70 18.60
CA VAL A 68 -13.69 -5.01 18.31
C VAL A 68 -12.86 -4.91 19.59
N ASN A 69 -13.02 -3.84 20.36
CA ASN A 69 -12.31 -3.65 21.62
C ASN A 69 -12.71 -4.71 22.67
N ARG A 70 -14.01 -5.03 22.76
CA ARG A 70 -14.52 -6.08 23.64
C ARG A 70 -13.90 -7.42 23.31
N PHE A 71 -13.88 -7.81 22.03
CA PHE A 71 -13.26 -9.05 21.57
C PHE A 71 -11.79 -9.15 21.98
N PHE A 72 -10.98 -8.13 21.67
CA PHE A 72 -9.54 -8.17 21.99
C PHE A 72 -9.24 -8.01 23.48
N SER A 73 -10.08 -7.31 24.25
CA SER A 73 -9.95 -7.21 25.70
C SER A 73 -10.23 -8.57 26.36
N THR A 74 -11.31 -9.25 25.95
CA THR A 74 -11.61 -10.61 26.43
C THR A 74 -10.54 -11.60 26.00
N LEU A 75 -10.05 -11.52 24.75
CA LEU A 75 -8.97 -12.39 24.27
C LEU A 75 -7.71 -12.30 25.13
N LYS A 76 -7.38 -11.10 25.61
CA LYS A 76 -6.22 -10.85 26.49
C LYS A 76 -6.45 -11.29 27.93
N GLN A 77 -7.68 -11.18 28.44
CA GLN A 77 -7.99 -11.33 29.86
C GLN A 77 -8.49 -12.74 30.23
N ALA A 78 -9.27 -13.38 29.35
CA ALA A 78 -9.95 -14.63 29.65
C ALA A 78 -10.16 -15.44 28.36
N MET A 79 -9.13 -16.22 27.99
CA MET A 79 -9.19 -17.08 26.79
C MET A 79 -10.39 -18.02 26.82
N ASP A 80 -10.78 -18.55 27.99
CA ASP A 80 -11.91 -19.49 28.11
C ASP A 80 -13.27 -18.83 27.79
N ASN A 81 -13.37 -17.50 27.86
CA ASN A 81 -14.58 -16.76 27.55
C ASN A 81 -14.62 -16.23 26.11
N ILE A 82 -13.53 -16.40 25.34
CA ILE A 82 -13.45 -15.80 24.00
C ILE A 82 -14.47 -16.41 23.04
N ASP A 83 -14.71 -17.71 23.11
CA ASP A 83 -15.64 -18.41 22.21
C ASP A 83 -17.07 -17.96 22.45
N LYS A 84 -17.43 -17.68 23.71
CA LYS A 84 -18.71 -17.08 24.06
C LYS A 84 -18.87 -15.69 23.45
N VAL A 85 -17.86 -14.84 23.58
CA VAL A 85 -17.87 -13.50 22.94
C VAL A 85 -17.94 -13.63 21.42
N ARG A 86 -17.20 -14.59 20.83
CA ARG A 86 -17.20 -14.84 19.39
C ARG A 86 -18.59 -15.24 18.90
N MET A 87 -19.26 -16.14 19.62
CA MET A 87 -20.62 -16.58 19.33
C MET A 87 -21.64 -15.45 19.48
N GLU A 88 -21.59 -14.69 20.57
CA GLU A 88 -22.48 -13.54 20.79
C GLU A 88 -22.34 -12.47 19.68
N LEU A 89 -21.11 -12.18 19.26
CA LEU A 89 -20.86 -11.26 18.14
C LEU A 89 -21.37 -11.86 16.82
N ALA A 90 -21.16 -13.16 16.59
CA ALA A 90 -21.68 -13.83 15.40
C ALA A 90 -23.20 -13.74 15.30
N HIS A 91 -23.93 -14.06 16.37
CA HIS A 91 -25.39 -13.91 16.40
C HIS A 91 -25.84 -12.47 16.19
N LYS A 92 -25.20 -11.50 16.87
CA LYS A 92 -25.51 -10.06 16.72
C LYS A 92 -25.39 -9.63 15.25
N TYR A 93 -24.23 -9.90 14.64
CA TYR A 93 -23.94 -9.43 13.30
C TYR A 93 -24.62 -10.26 12.21
N TYR A 94 -24.95 -11.52 12.46
CA TYR A 94 -25.78 -12.32 11.57
C TYR A 94 -27.18 -11.73 11.43
N VAL A 95 -27.86 -11.46 12.56
CA VAL A 95 -29.18 -10.80 12.57
C VAL A 95 -29.12 -9.45 11.85
N LEU A 96 -28.08 -8.67 12.12
CA LEU A 96 -27.90 -7.37 11.48
C LEU A 96 -27.75 -7.53 9.96
N ALA A 97 -26.94 -8.48 9.49
CA ALA A 97 -26.72 -8.76 8.06
C ALA A 97 -27.98 -9.21 7.33
N GLU A 98 -28.85 -9.96 7.99
CA GLU A 98 -30.12 -10.41 7.43
C GLU A 98 -31.13 -9.26 7.28
N THR A 99 -31.03 -8.24 8.14
CA THR A 99 -31.86 -7.03 8.01
C THR A 99 -31.25 -5.98 7.08
N GLN A 100 -29.93 -5.97 6.94
CA GLN A 100 -29.16 -5.01 6.15
C GLN A 100 -28.07 -5.76 5.37
N PRO A 101 -28.40 -6.31 4.19
CA PRO A 101 -27.46 -7.12 3.41
C PRO A 101 -26.24 -6.32 2.92
N ASP A 102 -26.36 -5.00 2.80
CA ASP A 102 -25.26 -4.10 2.41
C ASP A 102 -24.08 -4.09 3.40
N LEU A 103 -24.29 -4.59 4.62
CA LEU A 103 -23.22 -4.76 5.60
C LEU A 103 -22.32 -5.97 5.31
N LYS A 104 -22.76 -6.91 4.45
CA LYS A 104 -21.98 -8.07 4.06
C LYS A 104 -20.86 -7.60 3.12
N VAL A 105 -19.63 -7.84 3.53
CA VAL A 105 -18.41 -7.49 2.82
C VAL A 105 -17.67 -8.75 2.42
N ASP A 106 -17.29 -8.81 1.16
CA ASP A 106 -16.42 -9.86 0.65
C ASP A 106 -14.95 -9.43 0.78
N LEU A 107 -14.18 -10.22 1.52
CA LEU A 107 -12.74 -10.05 1.69
C LEU A 107 -11.91 -11.10 0.94
N PHE A 108 -12.56 -11.97 0.18
CA PHE A 108 -11.95 -13.11 -0.48
C PHE A 108 -11.90 -12.93 -2.00
N SER A 109 -12.86 -12.21 -2.58
CA SER A 109 -12.82 -11.84 -4.00
C SER A 109 -12.16 -10.49 -4.27
N SER A 110 -11.72 -10.32 -5.51
CA SER A 110 -11.16 -9.06 -6.01
C SER A 110 -12.28 -8.08 -6.32
N GLY A 111 -12.27 -6.88 -5.72
CA GLY A 111 -13.27 -5.84 -5.96
C GLY A 111 -13.20 -5.17 -7.34
N ALA A 112 -12.32 -5.64 -8.25
CA ALA A 112 -12.17 -5.10 -9.59
C ALA A 112 -13.08 -5.88 -10.56
N GLN A 113 -14.24 -5.30 -10.89
CA GLN A 113 -15.21 -5.87 -11.84
C GLN A 113 -14.67 -5.88 -13.28
N ASP A 114 -13.73 -4.97 -13.54
CA ASP A 114 -13.09 -4.72 -14.83
C ASP A 114 -11.88 -5.64 -15.09
N ILE A 115 -11.63 -6.67 -14.28
CA ILE A 115 -10.54 -7.62 -14.49
C ILE A 115 -11.08 -8.99 -14.94
N ASP A 116 -10.68 -9.44 -16.13
CA ASP A 116 -10.97 -10.80 -16.58
C ASP A 116 -10.09 -11.83 -15.84
N LEU A 117 -10.71 -12.60 -14.96
CA LEU A 117 -10.06 -13.65 -14.18
C LEU A 117 -9.62 -14.85 -15.03
N ASN A 118 -10.22 -15.06 -16.22
CA ASN A 118 -9.91 -16.21 -17.07
C ASN A 118 -8.50 -16.13 -17.68
N ARG A 119 -7.96 -14.93 -17.78
CA ARG A 119 -6.58 -14.69 -18.22
C ARG A 119 -5.55 -15.22 -17.22
N ILE A 120 -5.93 -15.40 -15.95
CA ILE A 120 -5.07 -15.96 -14.91
C ILE A 120 -5.16 -17.49 -14.95
N GLN A 121 -4.16 -18.12 -15.56
CA GLN A 121 -4.15 -19.57 -15.80
C GLN A 121 -3.63 -20.36 -14.60
N ARG A 122 -2.61 -19.85 -13.92
CA ARG A 122 -1.97 -20.54 -12.78
C ARG A 122 -1.51 -19.55 -11.73
N VAL A 123 -1.77 -19.86 -10.47
CA VAL A 123 -1.30 -19.07 -9.33
C VAL A 123 -0.62 -19.97 -8.32
N SER A 124 0.58 -19.57 -7.88
CA SER A 124 1.29 -20.21 -6.77
C SER A 124 1.62 -19.16 -5.73
N VAL A 125 1.27 -19.43 -4.47
CA VAL A 125 1.61 -18.60 -3.32
C VAL A 125 2.48 -19.42 -2.39
N PHE A 126 3.65 -18.91 -2.03
CA PHE A 126 4.66 -19.64 -1.26
C PHE A 126 5.46 -18.71 -0.35
N LYS A 127 6.05 -19.27 0.70
CA LYS A 127 6.95 -18.55 1.60
C LYS A 127 8.39 -18.73 1.17
N THR A 128 9.17 -17.65 1.27
CA THR A 128 10.62 -17.63 1.07
C THR A 128 11.30 -17.18 2.35
N LYS A 129 12.58 -17.53 2.51
CA LYS A 129 13.37 -17.15 3.68
C LYS A 129 13.77 -15.67 3.67
N GLN A 130 13.88 -15.06 2.50
CA GLN A 130 14.44 -13.72 2.31
C GLN A 130 13.35 -12.65 2.04
N GLU A 131 12.34 -12.98 1.22
CA GLU A 131 11.36 -12.00 0.71
C GLU A 131 9.96 -12.20 1.31
N GLY A 132 9.83 -13.04 2.34
CA GLY A 132 8.56 -13.33 2.98
C GLY A 132 7.62 -14.16 2.10
N THR A 133 6.33 -13.82 2.10
CA THR A 133 5.32 -14.56 1.32
C THR A 133 5.18 -13.93 -0.07
N LEU A 134 5.30 -14.75 -1.12
CA LEU A 134 5.23 -14.31 -2.51
C LEU A 134 4.09 -15.01 -3.25
N CYS A 135 3.53 -14.31 -4.23
CA CYS A 135 2.55 -14.80 -5.19
C CYS A 135 3.12 -14.67 -6.61
N VAL A 136 3.12 -15.78 -7.35
CA VAL A 136 3.48 -15.81 -8.77
C VAL A 136 2.26 -16.26 -9.59
N ALA A 137 2.00 -15.55 -10.68
CA ALA A 137 0.89 -15.85 -11.58
C ALA A 137 1.40 -16.09 -13.01
N THR A 138 0.71 -16.96 -13.74
CA THR A 138 0.82 -17.11 -15.19
C THR A 138 -0.40 -16.46 -15.80
N ILE A 139 -0.18 -15.40 -16.57
CA ILE A 139 -1.23 -14.60 -17.21
C ILE A 139 -0.94 -14.60 -18.71
N ASP A 140 -1.95 -14.94 -19.52
CA ASP A 140 -1.83 -15.05 -20.99
C ASP A 140 -0.65 -15.92 -21.46
N GLY A 141 -0.42 -17.06 -20.78
CA GLY A 141 0.69 -17.96 -21.07
C GLY A 141 2.07 -17.47 -20.60
N LYS A 142 2.17 -16.25 -20.05
CA LYS A 142 3.43 -15.68 -19.55
C LYS A 142 3.49 -15.75 -18.02
N LYS A 143 4.55 -16.39 -17.52
CA LYS A 143 4.86 -16.41 -16.08
C LYS A 143 5.44 -15.05 -15.67
N LEU A 144 4.78 -14.38 -14.72
CA LEU A 144 5.18 -13.07 -14.23
C LEU A 144 6.18 -13.17 -13.07
N GLN A 145 6.82 -12.05 -12.74
CA GLN A 145 7.68 -11.97 -11.56
C GLN A 145 6.85 -12.08 -10.28
N PRO A 146 7.36 -12.77 -9.24
CA PRO A 146 6.66 -12.88 -7.96
C PRO A 146 6.40 -11.51 -7.34
N ARG A 147 5.22 -11.34 -6.72
CA ARG A 147 4.85 -10.14 -5.95
C ARG A 147 4.64 -10.51 -4.49
N SER A 148 4.94 -9.58 -3.59
CA SER A 148 4.78 -9.80 -2.16
C SER A 148 3.31 -9.94 -1.77
N VAL A 149 3.06 -10.77 -0.77
CA VAL A 149 1.74 -11.04 -0.19
C VAL A 149 1.79 -10.64 1.28
N THR A 150 0.80 -9.85 1.70
CA THR A 150 0.72 -9.40 3.09
C THR A 150 0.40 -10.57 4.03
N ARG A 151 0.73 -10.40 5.32
CA ARG A 151 0.38 -11.42 6.34
C ARG A 151 -1.13 -11.66 6.38
N GLN A 152 -1.93 -10.60 6.22
CA GLN A 152 -3.39 -10.65 6.22
C GLN A 152 -3.92 -11.42 5.00
N GLN A 153 -3.37 -11.16 3.81
CA GLN A 153 -3.73 -11.90 2.60
C GLN A 153 -3.36 -13.38 2.70
N TRP A 154 -2.21 -13.69 3.31
CA TRP A 154 -1.79 -15.06 3.58
C TRP A 154 -2.74 -15.74 4.59
N GLN A 155 -3.13 -15.06 5.67
CA GLN A 155 -4.10 -15.60 6.63
C GLN A 155 -5.46 -15.88 5.97
N ARG A 156 -5.98 -14.94 5.18
CA ARG A 156 -7.24 -15.11 4.43
C ARG A 156 -7.17 -16.27 3.44
N MET A 157 -6.03 -16.56 2.83
CA MET A 157 -5.87 -17.74 1.95
C MET A 157 -6.16 -19.07 2.65
N TRP A 158 -5.82 -19.18 3.93
CA TRP A 158 -6.08 -20.40 4.71
C TRP A 158 -7.50 -20.46 5.28
N LEU A 159 -8.16 -19.30 5.32
CA LEU A 159 -9.56 -19.16 5.75
C LEU A 159 -10.56 -19.34 4.61
N ALA A 160 -10.14 -19.05 3.37
CA ALA A 160 -10.99 -19.13 2.19
C ALA A 160 -11.61 -20.52 1.99
N GLU A 161 -12.88 -20.53 1.60
CA GLU A 161 -13.61 -21.77 1.29
C GLU A 161 -12.99 -22.49 0.08
N ASP A 162 -12.78 -21.75 -1.01
CA ASP A 162 -11.96 -22.20 -2.15
C ASP A 162 -10.64 -21.42 -2.19
N ARG A 163 -9.55 -22.13 -1.86
CA ARG A 163 -8.20 -21.57 -1.85
C ARG A 163 -7.68 -21.28 -3.27
N ALA A 164 -8.10 -22.04 -4.27
CA ALA A 164 -7.69 -21.83 -5.65
C ALA A 164 -8.39 -20.61 -6.24
N GLU A 165 -9.68 -20.43 -5.96
CA GLU A 165 -10.43 -19.23 -6.29
C GLU A 165 -9.86 -17.99 -5.59
N TYR A 166 -9.65 -18.06 -4.27
CA TYR A 166 -9.01 -16.96 -3.54
C TYR A 166 -7.63 -16.61 -4.11
N LYS A 167 -6.81 -17.60 -4.47
CA LYS A 167 -5.50 -17.34 -5.11
C LYS A 167 -5.65 -16.62 -6.46
N ARG A 168 -6.66 -16.97 -7.27
CA ARG A 168 -6.95 -16.26 -8.52
C ARG A 168 -7.33 -14.80 -8.25
N HIS A 169 -8.21 -14.54 -7.28
CA HIS A 169 -8.56 -13.18 -6.89
C HIS A 169 -7.40 -12.39 -6.27
N LEU A 170 -6.58 -13.04 -5.45
CA LEU A 170 -5.36 -12.44 -4.91
C LEU A 170 -4.40 -12.06 -6.03
N ALA A 171 -4.18 -12.94 -7.01
CA ALA A 171 -3.39 -12.63 -8.18
C ALA A 171 -4.01 -11.50 -9.02
N ALA A 172 -5.34 -11.46 -9.16
CA ALA A 172 -6.03 -10.38 -9.86
C ALA A 172 -5.76 -9.02 -9.21
N THR A 173 -5.82 -8.95 -7.88
CA THR A 173 -5.49 -7.75 -7.11
C THR A 173 -4.02 -7.38 -7.24
N LEU A 174 -3.11 -8.35 -7.09
CA LEU A 174 -1.67 -8.10 -7.11
C LEU A 174 -1.15 -7.74 -8.49
N PHE A 175 -1.71 -8.28 -9.57
CA PHE A 175 -1.29 -8.08 -10.96
C PHE A 175 -2.30 -7.25 -11.78
N ALA A 176 -3.11 -6.43 -11.10
CA ALA A 176 -4.15 -5.62 -11.74
C ALA A 176 -3.62 -4.71 -12.86
N ASP A 177 -2.40 -4.21 -12.72
CA ASP A 177 -1.69 -3.41 -13.72
C ASP A 177 -1.41 -4.18 -15.02
N VAL A 178 -1.09 -5.47 -14.93
CA VAL A 178 -0.83 -6.33 -16.11
C VAL A 178 -2.13 -6.73 -16.79
N LEU A 179 -3.14 -7.07 -15.98
CA LEU A 179 -4.45 -7.45 -16.48
C LEU A 179 -5.12 -6.28 -17.20
N ARG A 180 -5.09 -5.07 -16.64
CA ARG A 180 -5.66 -3.88 -17.29
C ARG A 180 -4.95 -3.51 -18.60
N LYS A 181 -3.61 -3.58 -18.64
CA LYS A 181 -2.84 -3.29 -19.87
C LYS A 181 -3.15 -4.26 -21.01
N GLY A 182 -3.33 -5.55 -20.71
CA GLY A 182 -3.70 -6.54 -21.72
C GLY A 182 -5.12 -6.34 -22.25
N GLN A 183 -6.06 -5.92 -21.40
CA GLN A 183 -7.43 -5.59 -21.83
C GLN A 183 -7.45 -4.42 -22.81
N THR A 184 -6.68 -3.35 -22.57
CA THR A 184 -6.62 -2.22 -23.52
C THR A 184 -6.02 -2.63 -24.87
N GLN A 185 -5.08 -3.59 -24.89
CA GLN A 185 -4.51 -4.14 -26.12
C GLN A 185 -5.49 -5.07 -26.86
N GLU A 186 -6.25 -5.90 -26.15
CA GLU A 186 -7.30 -6.75 -26.73
C GLU A 186 -8.49 -5.93 -27.24
N GLU A 187 -8.91 -4.87 -26.53
CA GLU A 187 -9.96 -3.96 -26.99
C GLU A 187 -9.55 -3.16 -28.24
N THR A 188 -8.27 -2.76 -28.34
CA THR A 188 -7.75 -2.08 -29.53
C THR A 188 -7.47 -3.03 -30.70
N ALA A 189 -7.16 -4.30 -30.45
CA ALA A 189 -7.06 -5.33 -31.49
C ALA A 189 -8.44 -5.81 -31.98
N GLY A 190 -9.40 -5.97 -31.07
CA GLY A 190 -10.78 -6.33 -31.38
C GLY A 190 -11.53 -5.24 -32.16
N LYS A 191 -11.24 -3.97 -31.91
CA LYS A 191 -11.75 -2.87 -32.76
C LYS A 191 -11.18 -2.92 -34.17
N LYS A 192 -9.91 -3.31 -34.34
CA LYS A 192 -9.31 -3.46 -35.68
C LYS A 192 -9.88 -4.64 -36.47
N GLN A 193 -10.29 -5.73 -35.82
CA GLN A 193 -10.99 -6.83 -36.49
C GLN A 193 -12.50 -6.55 -36.70
N GLY A 194 -13.13 -5.72 -35.86
CA GLY A 194 -14.52 -5.28 -36.06
C GLY A 194 -14.70 -4.24 -37.17
N GLU A 195 -13.67 -3.44 -37.48
CA GLU A 195 -13.69 -2.48 -38.60
C GLU A 195 -13.21 -3.07 -39.94
N GLU A 196 -12.59 -4.26 -39.95
CA GLU A 196 -12.12 -4.91 -41.19
C GLU A 196 -13.23 -5.63 -41.99
N ASP A 197 -14.40 -5.87 -41.39
CA ASP A 197 -15.53 -6.55 -42.07
C ASP A 197 -16.55 -5.58 -42.72
N THR A 198 -16.30 -4.26 -42.73
CA THR A 198 -17.24 -3.29 -43.32
C THR A 198 -16.66 -2.33 -44.37
N LEU A 199 -15.36 -2.37 -44.70
CA LEU A 199 -14.76 -1.44 -45.65
C LEU A 199 -13.79 -2.13 -46.62
N GLN A 200 -14.34 -2.94 -47.53
CA GLN A 200 -13.67 -3.30 -48.79
C GLN A 200 -14.49 -2.85 -49.99
N GLN A 201 -14.77 -1.56 -50.09
CA GLN A 201 -15.04 -0.87 -51.36
C GLN A 201 -14.70 0.61 -51.14
N ASP A 202 -13.46 1.01 -51.38
CA ASP A 202 -13.14 1.95 -52.47
C ASP A 202 -11.61 2.15 -52.53
N LYS A 203 -11.05 2.01 -53.73
CA LYS A 203 -9.67 2.38 -54.04
C LYS A 203 -9.73 3.71 -54.77
N ASP A 204 -9.03 4.72 -54.29
CA ASP A 204 -7.91 5.35 -55.02
C ASP A 204 -7.50 6.73 -54.46
N LYS A 205 -6.18 6.99 -54.60
CA LYS A 205 -5.43 8.28 -54.56
C LYS A 205 -4.66 8.63 -53.28
N HIS A 206 -3.35 8.38 -53.38
CA HIS A 206 -2.22 8.94 -52.61
C HIS A 206 -1.90 10.41 -53.02
N PRO A 207 -0.91 11.10 -52.40
CA PRO A 207 -0.63 11.32 -50.97
C PRO A 207 -0.33 12.82 -50.68
N LYS A 208 -0.23 13.25 -49.40
CA LYS A 208 0.63 14.40 -49.03
C LYS A 208 0.91 14.45 -47.52
N GLN A 209 2.20 14.61 -47.22
CA GLN A 209 2.80 14.84 -45.91
C GLN A 209 2.43 16.23 -45.38
N ALA A 210 2.24 16.35 -44.06
CA ALA A 210 2.70 17.49 -43.28
C ALA A 210 2.81 17.09 -41.79
N ASN A 211 3.91 17.55 -41.21
CA ASN A 211 4.40 17.39 -39.86
C ASN A 211 3.80 18.50 -38.97
N GLU A 212 3.44 18.20 -37.72
CA GLU A 212 3.37 19.11 -36.54
C GLU A 212 2.71 18.33 -35.38
N GLU A 213 3.49 17.85 -34.43
CA GLU A 213 3.80 18.47 -33.13
C GLU A 213 2.72 18.27 -32.03
N SER A 214 3.05 17.32 -31.14
CA SER A 214 2.89 17.24 -29.68
C SER A 214 2.05 18.31 -28.93
N PRO A 215 1.46 17.98 -27.75
CA PRO A 215 2.27 17.66 -26.58
C PRO A 215 1.84 16.43 -25.76
N LYS A 216 2.89 15.74 -25.32
CA LYS A 216 2.96 14.68 -24.33
C LYS A 216 2.44 15.18 -22.97
N THR A 217 1.51 14.46 -22.37
CA THR A 217 1.18 14.63 -20.95
C THR A 217 2.26 13.94 -20.12
N ALA A 218 3.14 14.75 -19.55
CA ALA A 218 4.15 14.35 -18.59
C ALA A 218 3.49 13.91 -17.27
N SER A 219 3.75 12.69 -16.82
CA SER A 219 3.72 12.32 -15.40
C SER A 219 4.44 10.98 -15.22
N SER A 220 5.76 11.03 -15.31
CA SER A 220 6.62 9.92 -14.90
C SER A 220 7.92 10.56 -14.48
N LEU A 221 8.09 10.77 -13.16
CA LEU A 221 9.33 11.06 -12.41
C LEU A 221 8.95 11.74 -11.07
N LYS A 222 8.57 10.97 -10.04
CA LYS A 222 8.42 11.49 -8.66
C LYS A 222 9.03 10.62 -7.56
N GLU A 223 9.72 9.53 -7.88
CA GLU A 223 10.11 8.55 -6.85
C GLU A 223 11.52 8.05 -7.12
N LEU A 224 12.47 8.46 -6.27
CA LEU A 224 13.77 7.81 -6.14
C LEU A 224 13.75 6.96 -4.86
N PRO A 225 14.17 5.69 -4.91
CA PRO A 225 14.33 4.86 -3.72
C PRO A 225 15.56 5.29 -2.90
N ILE A 226 15.52 5.13 -1.57
CA ILE A 226 16.68 5.42 -0.68
C ILE A 226 17.94 4.60 -1.05
N LYS A 227 17.77 3.49 -1.77
CA LYS A 227 18.87 2.64 -2.26
C LYS A 227 19.77 3.30 -3.30
N ASP A 228 19.32 4.39 -3.94
CA ASP A 228 20.12 5.16 -4.89
C ASP A 228 20.93 6.28 -4.20
N ILE A 229 20.75 6.46 -2.89
CA ILE A 229 21.56 7.38 -2.08
C ILE A 229 22.89 6.68 -1.75
N PRO A 230 24.05 7.29 -2.05
CA PRO A 230 25.34 6.74 -1.66
C PRO A 230 25.38 6.39 -0.16
N GLU A 231 25.88 5.19 0.17
CA GLU A 231 25.94 4.66 1.55
C GLU A 231 26.60 5.65 2.53
N GLN A 232 27.62 6.38 2.08
CA GLN A 232 28.30 7.43 2.85
C GLN A 232 27.39 8.61 3.24
N LEU A 233 26.41 8.97 2.41
CA LEU A 233 25.43 10.01 2.71
C LEU A 233 24.33 9.50 3.64
N TYR A 234 23.99 8.21 3.55
CA TYR A 234 23.05 7.58 4.45
C TYR A 234 23.60 7.45 5.88
N ASP A 235 24.89 7.11 6.03
CA ASP A 235 25.56 7.10 7.33
C ASP A 235 25.61 8.49 7.97
N LYS A 236 25.87 9.53 7.16
CA LYS A 236 25.85 10.92 7.61
C LYS A 236 24.44 11.38 8.01
N TYR A 237 23.42 11.01 7.24
CA TYR A 237 22.02 11.23 7.59
C TYR A 237 21.67 10.60 8.94
N LYS A 238 22.02 9.32 9.12
CA LYS A 238 21.74 8.57 10.35
C LYS A 238 22.39 9.22 11.56
N LYS A 239 23.65 9.66 11.43
CA LYS A 239 24.36 10.37 12.49
C LYS A 239 23.69 11.69 12.88
N ILE A 240 23.25 12.49 11.89
CA ILE A 240 22.52 13.74 12.15
C ILE A 240 21.20 13.45 12.86
N LYS A 241 20.46 12.41 12.45
CA LYS A 241 19.19 12.01 13.08
C LYS A 241 19.36 11.42 14.48
N GLU A 242 20.48 10.78 14.77
CA GLU A 242 20.82 10.30 16.12
C GLU A 242 21.21 11.46 17.06
N GLU A 243 21.93 12.46 16.57
CA GLU A 243 22.33 13.64 17.36
C GLU A 243 21.19 14.66 17.51
N GLN A 244 20.39 14.83 16.46
CA GLN A 244 19.29 15.80 16.37
C GLN A 244 18.09 15.18 15.63
N PRO A 245 17.18 14.47 16.34
CA PRO A 245 16.06 13.77 15.69
C PRO A 245 15.11 14.70 14.94
N GLU A 246 14.99 15.95 15.40
CA GLU A 246 14.13 17.00 14.83
C GLU A 246 14.79 17.76 13.67
N ALA A 247 16.08 17.56 13.39
CA ALA A 247 16.77 18.30 12.34
C ALA A 247 16.26 17.90 10.95
N VAL A 248 15.84 18.87 10.14
CA VAL A 248 15.41 18.64 8.75
C VAL A 248 16.64 18.36 7.88
N VAL A 249 16.60 17.27 7.11
CA VAL A 249 17.68 16.88 6.19
C VAL A 249 17.16 16.81 4.76
N LEU A 250 17.87 17.48 3.84
CA LEU A 250 17.56 17.55 2.42
C LEU A 250 18.68 16.92 1.58
N PHE A 251 18.32 16.02 0.68
CA PHE A 251 19.20 15.45 -0.33
C PHE A 251 19.05 16.25 -1.62
N LYS A 252 20.12 16.90 -2.06
CA LYS A 252 20.13 17.66 -3.32
C LYS A 252 20.66 16.76 -4.43
N HIS A 253 19.87 16.54 -5.47
CA HIS A 253 20.26 15.78 -6.66
C HIS A 253 19.65 16.41 -7.91
N GLU A 254 20.45 16.64 -8.95
CA GLU A 254 20.08 17.27 -10.23
C GLU A 254 19.24 18.54 -10.04
N ASN A 255 19.69 19.42 -9.15
CA ASN A 255 19.03 20.70 -8.84
C ASN A 255 17.63 20.59 -8.22
N LYS A 256 17.27 19.41 -7.71
CA LYS A 256 16.06 19.11 -6.95
C LYS A 256 16.40 18.74 -5.52
N TYR A 257 15.46 18.92 -4.60
CA TYR A 257 15.65 18.58 -3.19
C TYR A 257 14.65 17.52 -2.76
N TYR A 258 15.17 16.46 -2.16
CA TYR A 258 14.43 15.32 -1.66
C TYR A 258 14.58 15.23 -0.13
N ALA A 259 13.60 14.69 0.57
CA ALA A 259 13.66 14.48 2.01
C ALA A 259 13.03 13.13 2.37
N SER A 260 13.35 12.60 3.57
CA SER A 260 12.62 11.46 4.12
C SER A 260 11.13 11.80 4.26
N MET A 261 10.23 10.80 4.29
CA MET A 261 8.80 11.09 4.51
C MET A 261 8.55 11.89 5.80
N TYR A 262 9.30 11.60 6.87
CA TYR A 262 9.21 12.33 8.13
C TYR A 262 9.66 13.80 8.00
N ASP A 263 10.79 14.04 7.33
CA ASP A 263 11.30 15.40 7.12
C ASP A 263 10.40 16.19 6.18
N ALA A 264 9.85 15.55 5.16
CA ALA A 264 8.95 16.21 4.23
C ALA A 264 7.62 16.62 4.88
N GLU A 265 7.10 15.83 5.83
CA GLU A 265 5.95 16.23 6.66
C GLU A 265 6.31 17.42 7.57
N THR A 266 7.50 17.39 8.18
CA THR A 266 8.00 18.49 9.00
C THR A 266 8.12 19.78 8.18
N ILE A 267 8.71 19.71 6.98
CA ILE A 267 8.83 20.84 6.05
C ILE A 267 7.46 21.35 5.61
N ALA A 268 6.51 20.46 5.32
CA ALA A 268 5.16 20.85 4.93
C ALA A 268 4.43 21.62 6.03
N ASN A 269 4.62 21.22 7.29
CA ASN A 269 4.06 21.92 8.45
C ASN A 269 4.76 23.26 8.71
N GLU A 270 6.10 23.32 8.61
CA GLU A 270 6.85 24.56 8.86
C GLU A 270 6.68 25.62 7.75
N LEU A 271 6.40 25.19 6.51
CA LEU A 271 6.18 26.08 5.37
C LEU A 271 4.71 26.33 5.03
N ASP A 272 3.76 25.90 5.88
CA ASP A 272 2.31 25.98 5.64
C ASP A 272 1.88 25.44 4.25
N MET A 273 2.53 24.38 3.78
CA MET A 273 2.23 23.81 2.47
C MET A 273 0.85 23.12 2.47
N PRO A 274 0.08 23.22 1.38
CA PRO A 274 -1.22 22.58 1.31
C PRO A 274 -1.06 21.05 1.43
N PRO A 275 -1.90 20.38 2.24
CA PRO A 275 -1.79 18.94 2.42
C PRO A 275 -1.96 18.22 1.08
N ALA A 276 -1.07 17.28 0.79
CA ALA A 276 -1.12 16.47 -0.42
C ALA A 276 -2.51 15.79 -0.54
N LYS A 277 -3.14 15.90 -1.71
CA LYS A 277 -4.48 15.36 -2.00
C LYS A 277 -4.55 13.83 -1.82
N GLU A 278 -3.42 13.15 -1.89
CA GLU A 278 -3.27 11.72 -1.64
C GLU A 278 -2.33 11.52 -0.44
N ARG A 279 -2.82 10.82 0.59
CA ARG A 279 -1.97 10.35 1.69
C ARG A 279 -1.18 9.14 1.23
N ILE A 280 0.07 9.36 0.87
CA ILE A 280 1.03 8.30 0.59
C ILE A 280 1.23 7.50 1.91
N PRO A 281 1.11 6.16 1.91
CA PRO A 281 1.43 5.35 3.08
C PRO A 281 2.86 5.63 3.56
N TYR A 282 3.04 5.81 4.87
CA TYR A 282 4.35 6.09 5.45
C TYR A 282 5.32 4.93 5.18
N ASP A 283 6.42 5.25 4.50
CA ASP A 283 7.52 4.34 4.19
C ASP A 283 8.82 5.02 4.64
N ALA A 284 9.46 4.42 5.65
CA ALA A 284 10.72 4.93 6.21
C ALA A 284 11.87 4.85 5.21
N ASP A 285 11.77 3.97 4.20
CA ASP A 285 12.78 3.75 3.18
C ASP A 285 12.53 4.58 1.91
N LYS A 286 11.63 5.58 1.99
CA LYS A 286 11.25 6.43 0.87
C LYS A 286 11.68 7.89 1.09
N ILE A 287 12.36 8.44 0.09
CA ILE A 287 12.56 9.88 -0.05
C ILE A 287 11.54 10.44 -1.03
N ILE A 288 11.03 11.63 -0.72
CA ILE A 288 10.06 12.34 -1.55
C ILE A 288 10.62 13.68 -1.99
N LEU A 289 10.25 14.09 -3.19
CA LEU A 289 10.62 15.38 -3.76
C LEU A 289 9.90 16.49 -2.99
N VAL A 290 10.65 17.42 -2.42
CA VAL A 290 10.13 18.56 -1.64
C VAL A 290 10.22 19.85 -2.43
N PHE A 291 11.34 20.07 -3.15
CA PHE A 291 11.50 21.25 -4.02
C PHE A 291 11.90 20.83 -5.43
N GLU A 292 11.09 21.21 -6.41
CA GLU A 292 11.30 20.90 -7.83
C GLU A 292 12.45 21.72 -8.46
N HIS A 293 12.83 22.85 -7.86
CA HIS A 293 13.83 23.78 -8.40
C HIS A 293 14.70 24.39 -7.30
N SER A 294 15.96 24.69 -7.61
CA SER A 294 16.84 25.52 -6.76
C SER A 294 16.76 27.00 -7.17
N ASN A 295 15.62 27.64 -6.89
CA ASN A 295 15.45 29.09 -7.06
C ASN A 295 15.75 29.84 -5.75
N GLU A 296 15.75 31.18 -5.81
CA GLU A 296 16.08 32.02 -4.64
C GLU A 296 15.07 31.86 -3.49
N GLU A 297 13.80 31.64 -3.82
CA GLU A 297 12.73 31.39 -2.85
C GLU A 297 12.95 30.09 -2.08
N THR A 298 13.30 29.00 -2.79
CA THR A 298 13.68 27.72 -2.18
C THR A 298 14.91 27.85 -1.29
N ARG A 299 15.89 28.69 -1.65
CA ARG A 299 17.06 28.95 -0.79
C ARG A 299 16.68 29.66 0.50
N GLN A 300 15.76 30.63 0.43
CA GLN A 300 15.25 31.32 1.61
C GLN A 300 14.45 30.38 2.51
N GLN A 301 13.63 29.50 1.94
CA GLN A 301 12.87 28.47 2.67
C GLN A 301 13.81 27.48 3.36
N ILE A 302 14.82 26.95 2.65
CA ILE A 302 15.82 26.04 3.23
C ILE A 302 16.57 26.69 4.39
N HIS A 303 16.91 27.98 4.26
CA HIS A 303 17.57 28.74 5.33
C HIS A 303 16.63 28.96 6.53
N ALA A 304 15.33 29.20 6.31
CA ALA A 304 14.33 29.35 7.36
C ALA A 304 14.15 28.05 8.18
N LEU A 305 14.15 26.90 7.49
CA LEU A 305 14.05 25.55 8.08
C LEU A 305 15.32 25.13 8.84
N ARG A 306 16.42 25.90 8.73
CA ARG A 306 17.76 25.50 9.22
C ARG A 306 18.18 24.09 8.74
N ALA A 307 17.76 23.73 7.53
CA ALA A 307 17.89 22.37 7.03
C ALA A 307 19.34 22.02 6.65
N TYR A 308 19.75 20.78 6.93
CA TYR A 308 21.02 20.22 6.48
C TYR A 308 20.90 19.77 5.02
N VAL A 309 21.63 20.41 4.11
CA VAL A 309 21.64 20.02 2.68
C VAL A 309 22.83 19.11 2.40
N MET A 310 22.55 17.92 1.87
CA MET A 310 23.53 16.94 1.41
C MET A 310 23.53 16.88 -0.12
N ASP A 311 24.65 17.26 -0.74
CA ASP A 311 24.80 17.24 -2.20
C ASP A 311 25.13 15.82 -2.69
N CYS A 312 24.23 15.27 -3.52
CA CYS A 312 24.33 13.93 -4.09
C CYS A 312 24.97 13.95 -5.48
N ASP A 313 25.14 15.12 -6.13
CA ASP A 313 25.65 15.25 -7.50
C ASP A 313 27.18 15.14 -7.61
N GLY A 314 27.89 15.13 -6.46
CA GLY A 314 29.35 15.29 -6.41
C GLY A 314 30.20 14.03 -6.24
N MET A 315 29.63 12.84 -6.00
CA MET A 315 30.41 11.69 -5.47
C MET A 315 30.81 10.62 -6.50
N SER A 316 30.45 10.73 -7.79
CA SER A 316 30.88 9.77 -8.83
C SER A 316 32.38 9.76 -9.11
N LYS A 317 33.19 10.58 -8.42
CA LYS A 317 34.66 10.67 -8.62
C LYS A 317 35.51 10.24 -7.41
N ALA A 318 34.93 9.78 -6.30
CA ALA A 318 35.71 9.48 -5.08
C ALA A 318 35.98 7.99 -4.84
N GLN A 319 35.61 7.08 -5.76
CA GLN A 319 35.84 5.62 -5.62
C GLN A 319 36.96 5.05 -6.51
N GLN A 320 37.88 5.89 -6.99
CA GLN A 320 39.19 5.41 -7.45
C GLN A 320 40.27 5.96 -6.53
N ASN A 321 40.57 5.21 -5.47
CA ASN A 321 41.92 5.03 -4.96
C ASN A 321 41.90 3.77 -4.11
N GLU A 322 42.42 2.69 -4.69
CA GLU A 322 42.76 1.46 -3.98
C GLU A 322 43.79 1.76 -2.87
N PRO A 323 43.78 1.03 -1.74
CA PRO A 323 44.90 1.01 -0.84
C PRO A 323 45.94 0.00 -1.36
N ALA A 324 47.08 0.47 -1.84
CA ALA A 324 48.24 -0.39 -2.03
C ALA A 324 48.86 -0.72 -0.65
N GLU A 325 48.97 -2.01 -0.37
CA GLU A 325 49.58 -2.58 0.81
C GLU A 325 51.09 -2.33 0.92
N ALA A 326 51.51 -2.18 2.18
CA ALA A 326 52.74 -2.64 2.83
C ALA A 326 54.11 -2.21 2.28
N THR A 327 54.90 -1.57 3.14
CA THR A 327 56.21 -2.12 3.52
C THR A 327 56.69 -1.56 4.85
N ASP A 328 57.48 -2.41 5.48
CA ASP A 328 57.84 -2.51 6.88
C ASP A 328 59.06 -1.65 7.26
N GLU A 329 59.27 -1.57 8.57
CA GLU A 329 60.58 -1.51 9.24
C GLU A 329 61.39 -0.20 9.43
N GLN A 330 61.57 0.09 10.73
CA GLN A 330 62.84 0.37 11.44
C GLN A 330 63.42 1.80 11.52
N ASN A 331 63.27 2.36 12.72
CA ASN A 331 64.28 2.78 13.71
C ASN A 331 65.55 3.59 13.33
N GLU A 332 65.94 4.45 14.31
CA GLU A 332 67.21 5.18 14.50
C GLU A 332 67.47 6.35 13.54
N ASN A 333 68.19 7.43 13.87
CA ASN A 333 68.78 8.05 15.06
C ASN A 333 69.47 9.34 14.49
N GLU A 334 69.64 10.39 15.31
CA GLU A 334 70.54 11.54 15.06
C GLU A 334 70.26 12.44 13.82
N GLN A 335 70.51 13.74 13.76
CA GLN A 335 71.33 14.68 14.52
C GLN A 335 70.86 16.10 14.16
N ARG A 336 70.97 17.04 15.10
CA ARG A 336 70.89 18.50 14.87
C ARG A 336 71.91 18.95 13.83
N PRO A 337 71.73 20.17 13.28
CA PRO A 337 72.68 21.20 13.64
C PRO A 337 72.06 22.54 14.04
N THR A 338 72.81 23.22 14.90
CA THR A 338 72.75 24.61 15.35
C THR A 338 72.90 25.63 14.22
N MET A 339 72.25 26.81 14.34
CA MET A 339 72.90 28.12 14.57
C MET A 339 71.93 29.32 14.50
N ARG A 340 71.99 30.11 15.59
CA ARG A 340 71.96 31.59 15.74
C ARG A 340 70.78 32.39 15.17
N ARG A 341 70.14 33.24 15.99
CA ARG A 341 70.74 34.38 16.69
C ARG A 341 70.06 34.66 18.03
#